data_AF-A0A672R0S3-F1
#
_entry.id   AF-A0A672R0S3-F1
#
_cell.length_a   1.000
_cell.length_b   1.000
_cell.length_c   1.000
_cell.angle_alpha   90.00
_cell.angle_beta   90.00
_cell.angle_gamma   90.00
#
_symmetry.space_group_name_H-M   'P 1'
#
loop_
_entity.id
_entity.type
_entity.pdbx_description
1 polymer ?
#
loop_
_entity_poly.entity_id
_entity_poly.type
_entity_poly.pdbx_seq_one_letter_code
_entity_poly.pdbx_strand_id
1 'polypeptide(L)'
;IAVRVLLGLHLEDGLRKVRMSLVPIFLPQAKSHIGIRAREILHSAMEKIIEEKLKKQQTSDYCDAFDYMLSSAKEDDYELTMQELKETAVELIFAAHSTTGSASTSLILQLLRHSDVSERTRAELEKGRRSRTHVPYLSLEKLNQLSYLDCVVREVLRFLPPVSGGYRTVLQTFELNGYQIPKGWSIMYSIRDTHETAEAYQNPELFDPDRFCTDRNESKTDRFSYVPFGGGVRRCIGRELALIVLKTLAVELLATVDCTLATETYPRMQTVPIVHPVNGLHVFFNYRTHGVERNRRESTHI
;
A
#
# COMPACT_ATOMS: atom_id res chain seq x y z
N ILE A 1 -4.17 7.39 -7.55
CA ILE A 1 -3.76 7.76 -6.18
C ILE A 1 -2.28 8.11 -6.15
N ALA A 2 -1.37 7.14 -6.36
CA ALA A 2 0.09 7.37 -6.29
C ALA A 2 0.55 8.63 -7.04
N VAL A 3 0.18 8.78 -8.32
CA VAL A 3 0.62 9.93 -9.13
C VAL A 3 0.08 11.27 -8.62
N ARG A 4 -1.18 11.30 -8.15
CA ARG A 4 -1.79 12.52 -7.61
C ARG A 4 -1.22 12.90 -6.26
N VAL A 5 -1.00 11.93 -5.38
CA VAL A 5 -0.58 12.18 -3.99
C VAL A 5 0.93 12.37 -3.89
N LEU A 6 1.72 11.59 -4.61
CA LEU A 6 3.18 11.65 -4.53
C LEU A 6 3.78 12.74 -5.40
N LEU A 7 3.13 13.06 -6.52
CA LEU A 7 3.67 14.01 -7.50
C LEU A 7 2.80 15.26 -7.67
N GLY A 8 1.59 15.28 -7.10
CA GLY A 8 0.65 16.40 -7.26
C GLY A 8 -0.06 16.44 -8.61
N LEU A 9 -0.06 15.34 -9.37
CA LEU A 9 -0.36 15.35 -10.81
C LEU A 9 -1.68 14.68 -11.17
N HIS A 10 -2.33 15.19 -12.21
CA HIS A 10 -3.44 14.54 -12.88
C HIS A 10 -2.94 13.85 -14.15
N LEU A 11 -3.06 12.52 -14.19
CA LEU A 11 -2.80 11.76 -15.42
C LEU A 11 -4.01 11.83 -16.34
N GLU A 12 -3.82 12.32 -17.56
CA GLU A 12 -4.76 12.08 -18.65
C GLU A 12 -4.73 10.58 -19.07
N ASP A 13 -5.81 10.10 -19.68
CA ASP A 13 -6.16 8.68 -19.87
C ASP A 13 -5.13 7.81 -20.63
N GLY A 14 -4.06 8.39 -21.17
CA GLY A 14 -3.05 7.70 -21.99
C GLY A 14 -2.21 6.64 -21.26
N LEU A 15 -2.08 6.71 -19.93
CA LEU A 15 -1.23 5.78 -19.16
C LEU A 15 -1.96 4.56 -18.57
N ARG A 16 -3.29 4.43 -18.76
CA ARG A 16 -4.07 3.27 -18.26
C ARG A 16 -3.63 1.93 -18.86
N LYS A 17 -2.91 1.91 -19.98
CA LYS A 17 -2.51 0.70 -20.72
C LYS A 17 -1.09 0.20 -20.39
N VAL A 18 -0.34 0.86 -19.51
CA VAL A 18 1.04 0.46 -19.22
C VAL A 18 1.07 -0.63 -18.16
N ARG A 19 1.20 -1.89 -18.60
CA ARG A 19 1.37 -3.05 -17.73
C ARG A 19 2.82 -3.13 -17.23
N MET A 20 3.11 -2.47 -16.11
CA MET A 20 4.44 -2.50 -15.49
C MET A 20 4.74 -3.91 -14.97
N SER A 21 5.72 -4.57 -15.59
CA SER A 21 6.14 -5.93 -15.23
C SER A 21 7.44 -5.85 -14.41
N LEU A 22 7.48 -6.54 -13.26
CA LEU A 22 8.59 -6.54 -12.29
C LEU A 22 9.89 -7.22 -12.77
N VAL A 23 9.90 -7.84 -13.95
CA VAL A 23 11.03 -8.66 -14.40
C VAL A 23 11.56 -8.14 -15.74
N PRO A 24 12.72 -7.44 -15.75
CA PRO A 24 13.45 -7.20 -16.98
C PRO A 24 14.18 -8.50 -17.32
N ILE A 25 13.48 -9.49 -17.87
CA ILE A 25 14.19 -10.59 -18.53
C ILE A 25 14.67 -10.02 -19.86
N PHE A 26 15.96 -9.70 -19.96
CA PHE A 26 16.65 -9.49 -21.22
C PHE A 26 16.74 -10.83 -21.96
N LEU A 27 15.60 -11.31 -22.46
CA LEU A 27 15.58 -12.30 -23.54
C LEU A 27 15.61 -11.52 -24.86
N PRO A 28 16.57 -11.80 -25.76
CA PRO A 28 16.75 -11.07 -27.03
C PRO A 28 15.53 -11.03 -27.94
N GLN A 29 14.49 -11.82 -27.66
CA GLN A 29 13.33 -11.98 -28.51
C GLN A 29 12.04 -11.70 -27.72
N ALA A 30 11.47 -10.52 -28.00
CA ALA A 30 10.06 -10.12 -27.87
C ALA A 30 9.52 -9.42 -26.59
N LYS A 31 10.09 -9.55 -25.37
CA LYS A 31 9.50 -8.91 -24.16
C LYS A 31 10.27 -7.71 -23.58
N SER A 32 11.57 -7.60 -23.81
CA SER A 32 12.40 -6.46 -23.36
C SER A 32 11.99 -5.14 -24.03
N HIS A 33 11.66 -5.18 -25.34
CA HIS A 33 11.23 -4.00 -26.09
C HIS A 33 9.93 -3.37 -25.56
N ILE A 34 9.01 -4.18 -25.01
CA ILE A 34 7.76 -3.67 -24.43
C ILE A 34 8.06 -2.90 -23.14
N GLY A 35 8.92 -3.44 -22.28
CA GLY A 35 9.33 -2.77 -21.04
C GLY A 35 10.11 -1.49 -21.29
N ILE A 36 11.06 -1.52 -22.24
CA ILE A 36 11.85 -0.33 -22.64
C ILE A 36 10.92 0.75 -23.22
N ARG A 37 10.04 0.39 -24.16
CA ARG A 37 9.08 1.34 -24.75
C ARG A 37 8.11 1.90 -23.72
N ALA A 38 7.63 1.08 -22.78
CA ALA A 38 6.81 1.53 -21.66
C ALA A 38 7.54 2.54 -20.78
N ARG A 39 8.84 2.29 -20.51
CA ARG A 39 9.70 3.24 -19.78
C ARG A 39 9.86 4.54 -20.54
N GLU A 40 10.09 4.51 -21.85
CA GLU A 40 10.20 5.72 -22.68
C GLU A 40 8.91 6.56 -22.65
N ILE A 41 7.75 5.90 -22.75
CA ILE A 41 6.44 6.57 -22.64
C ILE A 41 6.27 7.21 -21.26
N LEU A 42 6.61 6.49 -20.19
CA LEU A 42 6.56 7.01 -18.82
C LEU A 42 7.51 8.20 -18.66
N HIS A 43 8.76 8.09 -19.13
CA HIS A 43 9.74 9.17 -19.06
C HIS A 43 9.26 10.41 -19.82
N SER A 44 8.74 10.26 -21.04
CA SER A 44 8.23 11.38 -21.83
C SER A 44 7.01 12.04 -21.18
N ALA A 45 6.12 11.25 -20.58
CA ALA A 45 5.00 11.79 -19.80
C ALA A 45 5.51 12.52 -18.54
N MET A 46 6.44 11.92 -17.79
CA MET A 46 7.00 12.54 -16.58
C MET A 46 7.73 13.85 -16.89
N GLU A 47 8.50 13.91 -17.98
CA GLU A 47 9.23 15.11 -18.41
C GLU A 47 8.31 16.32 -18.53
N LYS A 48 7.24 16.18 -19.31
CA LYS A 48 6.24 17.24 -19.51
C LYS A 48 5.68 17.72 -18.18
N ILE A 49 5.36 16.77 -17.30
CA ILE A 49 4.70 17.12 -16.06
C ILE A 49 5.67 17.75 -15.05
N ILE A 50 6.93 17.30 -15.02
CA ILE A 50 7.99 17.90 -14.21
C ILE A 50 8.25 19.33 -14.68
N GLU A 51 8.35 19.57 -15.99
CA GLU A 51 8.50 20.93 -16.54
C GLU A 51 7.36 21.87 -16.14
N GLU A 52 6.11 21.40 -16.22
CA GLU A 52 4.95 22.17 -15.77
C GLU A 52 5.00 22.49 -14.28
N LYS A 53 5.45 21.53 -13.46
CA LYS A 53 5.59 21.68 -12.01
C LYS A 53 6.70 22.68 -11.66
N LEU A 54 7.84 22.62 -12.36
CA LEU A 54 8.95 23.58 -12.19
C LEU A 54 8.60 25.01 -12.63
N LYS A 55 7.69 25.17 -13.60
CA LYS A 55 7.21 26.49 -14.06
C LYS A 55 6.25 27.15 -13.07
N LYS A 56 5.51 26.38 -12.28
CA LYS A 56 4.64 26.91 -11.22
C LYS A 56 5.53 27.35 -10.06
N GLN A 57 5.59 28.65 -9.78
CA GLN A 57 6.35 29.18 -8.64
C GLN A 57 5.96 28.44 -7.36
N GLN A 58 6.96 27.89 -6.66
CA GLN A 58 6.77 27.24 -5.36
C GLN A 58 6.20 28.27 -4.37
N THR A 59 4.94 28.09 -3.99
CA THR A 59 4.42 28.64 -2.73
C THR A 59 5.17 27.97 -1.57
N SER A 60 5.30 28.64 -0.41
CA SER A 60 6.16 28.16 0.70
C SER A 60 5.75 26.80 1.30
N ASP A 61 4.59 26.26 0.93
CA ASP A 61 4.09 24.98 1.42
C ASP A 61 4.36 23.87 0.39
N TYR A 62 4.98 22.78 0.85
CA TYR A 62 5.17 21.56 0.06
C TYR A 62 3.82 20.93 -0.28
N CYS A 63 3.50 20.78 -1.56
CA CYS A 63 2.21 20.21 -1.98
C CYS A 63 2.22 18.67 -2.04
N ASP A 64 3.38 18.06 -2.23
CA ASP A 64 3.56 16.62 -2.36
C ASP A 64 5.00 16.16 -2.05
N ALA A 65 5.22 14.84 -2.09
CA ALA A 65 6.52 14.24 -1.79
C ALA A 65 7.60 14.65 -2.80
N PHE A 66 7.23 14.89 -4.06
CA PHE A 66 8.17 15.28 -5.10
C PHE A 66 8.67 16.72 -4.92
N ASP A 67 7.79 17.64 -4.52
CA ASP A 67 8.18 19.01 -4.13
C ASP A 67 9.17 18.99 -2.96
N TYR A 68 8.89 18.17 -1.95
CA TYR A 68 9.76 18.04 -0.79
C TYR A 68 11.17 17.55 -1.19
N MET A 69 11.26 16.54 -2.07
CA MET A 69 12.54 16.04 -2.57
C MET A 69 13.32 17.08 -3.37
N LEU A 70 12.64 17.85 -4.22
CA LEU A 70 13.27 18.92 -5.00
C LEU A 70 13.83 20.02 -4.10
N SER A 71 13.08 20.41 -3.07
CA SER A 71 13.53 21.44 -2.12
C SER A 71 14.66 20.94 -1.22
N SER A 72 14.59 19.70 -0.73
CA SER A 72 15.66 19.09 0.06
C SER A 72 16.97 19.00 -0.72
N ALA A 73 16.92 18.66 -2.01
CA ALA A 73 18.12 18.62 -2.85
C ALA A 73 18.80 20.00 -2.96
N LYS A 74 18.00 21.07 -3.11
CA LYS A 74 18.52 22.44 -3.14
C LYS A 74 19.13 22.88 -1.82
N GLU A 75 18.57 22.46 -0.68
CA GLU A 75 19.13 22.75 0.65
C GLU A 75 20.51 22.12 0.84
N ASP A 76 20.76 20.97 0.20
CA ASP A 76 22.06 20.28 0.18
C ASP A 76 23.01 20.79 -0.94
N ASP A 77 22.71 21.93 -1.57
CA ASP A 77 23.46 22.51 -2.70
C ASP A 77 23.59 21.56 -3.90
N TYR A 78 22.56 20.74 -4.12
CA TYR A 78 22.51 19.75 -5.18
C TYR A 78 21.33 19.98 -6.14
N GLU A 79 21.63 20.22 -7.41
CA GLU A 79 20.62 20.35 -8.46
C GLU A 79 20.34 19.00 -9.13
N LEU A 80 19.14 18.48 -8.90
CA LEU A 80 18.66 17.28 -9.58
C LEU A 80 18.53 17.51 -11.09
N THR A 81 19.17 16.64 -11.87
CA THR A 81 19.01 16.63 -13.32
C THR A 81 17.60 16.19 -13.72
N MET A 82 17.15 16.58 -14.93
CA MET A 82 15.87 16.11 -15.47
C MET A 82 15.77 14.57 -15.52
N GLN A 83 16.89 13.88 -15.72
CA GLN A 83 16.90 12.42 -15.72
C GLN A 83 16.65 11.86 -14.32
N GLU A 84 17.33 12.38 -13.29
CA GLU A 84 17.14 11.95 -11.89
C GLU A 84 15.71 12.24 -11.40
N LEU A 85 15.13 13.38 -11.81
CA LEU A 85 13.74 13.72 -11.52
C LEU A 85 12.77 12.71 -12.14
N LYS A 86 12.97 12.34 -13.41
CA LYS A 86 12.13 11.33 -14.09
C LYS A 86 12.25 9.97 -13.43
N GLU A 87 13.47 9.53 -13.09
CA GLU A 87 13.70 8.23 -12.45
C GLU A 87 13.07 8.18 -11.06
N THR A 88 13.24 9.23 -10.26
CA THR A 88 12.62 9.38 -8.93
C THR A 88 11.10 9.32 -9.02
N ALA A 89 10.50 10.06 -9.96
CA ALA A 89 9.04 10.08 -10.13
C ALA A 89 8.49 8.69 -10.51
N VAL A 90 9.16 8.00 -11.44
CA VAL A 90 8.78 6.64 -11.85
C VAL A 90 8.92 5.65 -10.69
N GLU A 91 10.00 5.75 -9.91
CA GLU A 91 10.23 4.88 -8.75
C GLU A 91 9.14 5.05 -7.69
N LEU A 92 8.78 6.29 -7.35
CA LEU A 92 7.69 6.59 -6.40
C LEU A 92 6.35 6.00 -6.85
N ILE A 93 5.99 6.17 -8.12
CA ILE A 93 4.75 5.61 -8.67
C ILE A 93 4.78 4.09 -8.60
N PHE A 94 5.88 3.47 -9.03
CA PHE A 94 6.04 2.03 -9.08
C PHE A 94 5.94 1.42 -7.68
N ALA A 95 6.67 1.99 -6.71
CA ALA A 95 6.67 1.54 -5.32
C ALA A 95 5.29 1.60 -4.68
N ALA A 96 4.52 2.67 -4.95
CA ALA A 96 3.22 2.89 -4.32
C ALA A 96 2.04 2.24 -5.04
N HIS A 97 2.15 1.92 -6.33
CA HIS A 97 1.01 1.44 -7.13
C HIS A 97 0.57 0.02 -6.74
N SER A 98 1.44 -0.97 -6.97
CA SER A 98 1.06 -2.38 -6.80
C SER A 98 0.91 -2.78 -5.32
N THR A 99 1.73 -2.20 -4.44
CA THR A 99 1.70 -2.51 -3.00
C THR A 99 0.43 -1.97 -2.33
N THR A 100 0.05 -0.73 -2.62
CA THR A 100 -1.19 -0.13 -2.08
C THR A 100 -2.43 -0.81 -2.65
N GLY A 101 -2.43 -1.14 -3.95
CA GLY A 101 -3.50 -1.91 -4.57
C GLY A 101 -3.69 -3.27 -3.89
N SER A 102 -2.60 -4.01 -3.71
CA SER A 102 -2.55 -5.29 -2.99
C SER A 102 -3.08 -5.19 -1.55
N ALA A 103 -2.60 -4.22 -0.78
CA ALA A 103 -3.04 -4.01 0.60
C ALA A 103 -4.53 -3.62 0.66
N SER A 104 -5.00 -2.79 -0.26
CA SER A 104 -6.39 -2.36 -0.36
C SER A 104 -7.32 -3.53 -0.70
N THR A 105 -6.93 -4.38 -1.66
CA THR A 105 -7.67 -5.60 -2.00
C THR A 105 -7.70 -6.57 -0.82
N SER A 106 -6.58 -6.71 -0.11
CA SER A 106 -6.49 -7.57 1.08
C SER A 106 -7.38 -7.05 2.22
N LEU A 107 -7.42 -5.73 2.44
CA LEU A 107 -8.32 -5.10 3.39
C LEU A 107 -9.78 -5.40 3.07
N ILE A 108 -10.21 -5.17 1.83
CA ILE A 108 -11.59 -5.45 1.39
C ILE A 108 -11.93 -6.93 1.60
N LEU A 109 -11.01 -7.83 1.22
CA LEU A 109 -11.18 -9.27 1.39
C LEU A 109 -11.40 -9.65 2.86
N GLN A 110 -10.59 -9.12 3.78
CA GLN A 110 -10.70 -9.47 5.20
C GLN A 110 -11.96 -8.86 5.83
N LEU A 111 -12.33 -7.64 5.46
CA LEU A 111 -13.60 -7.04 5.92
C LEU A 111 -14.82 -7.85 5.46
N LEU A 112 -14.80 -8.40 4.24
CA LEU A 112 -15.87 -9.28 3.75
C LEU A 112 -15.93 -10.62 4.49
N ARG A 113 -14.76 -11.21 4.79
CA ARG A 113 -14.66 -12.51 5.47
C ARG A 113 -15.02 -12.44 6.96
N HIS A 114 -14.82 -11.29 7.59
CA HIS A 114 -14.96 -11.08 9.02
C HIS A 114 -16.00 -9.99 9.30
N SER A 115 -17.28 -10.36 9.23
CA SER A 115 -18.39 -9.42 9.42
C SER A 115 -18.41 -8.82 10.83
N ASP A 116 -18.00 -9.58 11.84
CA ASP A 116 -17.82 -9.15 13.23
C ASP A 116 -16.78 -8.02 13.34
N VAL A 117 -15.64 -8.14 12.65
CA VAL A 117 -14.60 -7.11 12.58
C VAL A 117 -15.16 -5.86 11.88
N SER A 118 -15.89 -6.03 10.79
CA SER A 118 -16.53 -4.94 10.06
C SER A 118 -17.57 -4.20 10.93
N GLU A 119 -18.44 -4.92 11.65
CA GLU A 119 -19.44 -4.31 12.54
C GLU A 119 -18.79 -3.57 13.71
N ARG A 120 -17.74 -4.15 14.32
CA ARG A 120 -17.04 -3.48 15.42
C ARG A 120 -16.31 -2.22 14.95
N THR A 121 -15.70 -2.26 13.76
CA THR A 121 -15.08 -1.08 13.15
C THR A 121 -16.14 -0.02 12.84
N ARG A 122 -17.30 -0.40 12.30
CA ARG A 122 -18.42 0.55 12.12
C ARG A 122 -18.88 1.16 13.43
N ALA A 123 -18.99 0.38 14.50
CA ALA A 123 -19.36 0.90 15.82
C ALA A 123 -18.34 1.93 16.33
N GLU A 124 -17.04 1.76 16.05
CA GLU A 124 -16.01 2.78 16.33
C GLU A 124 -16.26 4.06 15.51
N LEU A 125 -16.53 3.94 14.21
CA LEU A 125 -16.81 5.08 13.33
C LEU A 125 -18.04 5.86 13.79
N GLU A 126 -19.12 5.19 14.19
CA GLU A 126 -20.36 5.83 14.62
C GLU A 126 -20.22 6.55 15.97
N LYS A 127 -19.38 6.06 16.89
CA LYS A 127 -19.08 6.79 18.15
C LYS A 127 -18.42 8.15 17.88
N GLY A 128 -17.66 8.27 16.79
CA GLY A 128 -17.04 9.54 16.36
C GLY A 128 -17.96 10.46 15.55
N ARG A 129 -19.15 9.98 15.13
CA ARG A 129 -20.09 10.76 14.31
C ARG A 129 -21.02 11.60 15.17
N ARG A 130 -20.96 12.92 14.94
CA ARG A 130 -21.97 13.88 15.45
C ARG A 130 -23.25 13.89 14.60
N SER A 131 -23.22 13.36 13.37
CA SER A 131 -24.39 13.27 12.48
C SER A 131 -24.35 12.01 11.61
N ARG A 132 -25.53 11.41 11.39
CA ARG A 132 -25.76 10.17 10.61
C ARG A 132 -25.82 10.39 9.09
N THR A 133 -25.82 11.63 8.61
CA THR A 133 -26.15 11.95 7.20
C THR A 133 -24.94 12.30 6.34
N HIS A 134 -23.76 12.49 6.90
CA HIS A 134 -22.55 12.84 6.15
C HIS A 134 -21.35 12.04 6.67
N VAL A 135 -20.46 11.58 5.80
CA VAL A 135 -19.14 11.07 6.22
C VAL A 135 -18.43 12.25 6.90
N PRO A 136 -18.10 12.19 8.19
CA PRO A 136 -17.45 13.32 8.84
C PRO A 136 -16.19 13.66 8.05
N TYR A 137 -15.93 14.96 7.82
CA TYR A 137 -14.68 15.41 7.21
C TYR A 137 -13.52 14.66 7.86
N LEU A 138 -12.80 13.87 7.05
CA LEU A 138 -11.76 12.97 7.50
C LEU A 138 -10.45 13.75 7.61
N SER A 139 -10.07 14.08 8.83
CA SER A 139 -8.77 14.69 9.14
C SER A 139 -7.78 13.62 9.60
N LEU A 140 -6.48 13.91 9.52
CA LEU A 140 -5.44 13.05 10.08
C LEU A 140 -5.63 12.81 11.58
N GLU A 141 -6.05 13.84 12.31
CA GLU A 141 -6.36 13.74 13.74
C GLU A 141 -7.46 12.70 14.02
N LYS A 142 -8.57 12.76 13.27
CA LYS A 142 -9.66 11.79 13.42
C LYS A 142 -9.22 10.39 13.02
N LEU A 143 -8.46 10.25 11.94
CA LEU A 143 -7.90 8.96 11.55
C LEU A 143 -7.07 8.37 12.70
N ASN A 144 -6.23 9.17 13.37
CA ASN A 144 -5.41 8.72 14.48
C ASN A 144 -6.19 8.36 15.75
N GLN A 145 -7.46 8.75 15.86
CA GLN A 145 -8.34 8.37 16.96
C GLN A 145 -9.03 7.01 16.75
N LEU A 146 -8.98 6.44 15.53
CA LEU A 146 -9.60 5.16 15.19
C LEU A 146 -8.70 3.98 15.57
N SER A 147 -8.60 3.73 16.87
CA SER A 147 -7.71 2.75 17.48
C SER A 147 -7.97 1.30 17.05
N TYR A 148 -9.23 0.90 16.89
CA TYR A 148 -9.57 -0.45 16.45
C TYR A 148 -9.33 -0.61 14.96
N LEU A 149 -9.65 0.41 14.16
CA LEU A 149 -9.27 0.41 12.75
C LEU A 149 -7.75 0.28 12.55
N ASP A 150 -6.94 0.90 13.40
CA ASP A 150 -5.49 0.69 13.39
C ASP A 150 -5.12 -0.78 13.60
N CYS A 151 -5.79 -1.45 14.54
CA CYS A 151 -5.57 -2.87 14.78
C CYS A 151 -5.97 -3.73 13.56
N VAL A 152 -7.09 -3.40 12.91
CA VAL A 152 -7.55 -4.07 11.68
C VAL A 152 -6.54 -3.91 10.55
N VAL A 153 -6.08 -2.69 10.28
CA VAL A 153 -5.10 -2.43 9.21
C VAL A 153 -3.78 -3.15 9.51
N ARG A 154 -3.35 -3.18 10.77
CA ARG A 154 -2.15 -3.93 11.16
C ARG A 154 -2.29 -5.43 10.94
N GLU A 155 -3.46 -6.00 11.25
CA GLU A 155 -3.71 -7.42 11.02
C GLU A 155 -3.81 -7.76 9.53
N VAL A 156 -4.40 -6.90 8.70
CA VAL A 156 -4.38 -7.07 7.25
C VAL A 156 -2.95 -7.15 6.73
N LEU A 157 -2.08 -6.24 7.17
CA LEU A 157 -0.68 -6.19 6.75
C LEU A 157 0.17 -7.33 7.35
N ARG A 158 -0.21 -7.85 8.52
CA ARG A 158 0.42 -9.06 9.08
C ARG A 158 0.06 -10.29 8.25
N PHE A 159 -1.24 -10.49 8.01
CA PHE A 159 -1.81 -11.70 7.42
C PHE A 159 -1.57 -11.81 5.91
N LEU A 160 -1.66 -10.68 5.21
CA LEU A 160 -1.46 -10.58 3.75
C LEU A 160 -0.51 -9.40 3.44
N PRO A 161 0.78 -9.49 3.83
CA PRO A 161 1.74 -8.43 3.54
C PRO A 161 1.91 -8.29 2.02
N PRO A 162 1.78 -7.09 1.43
CA PRO A 162 1.85 -6.92 -0.03
C PRO A 162 3.12 -7.47 -0.66
N VAL A 163 4.25 -7.36 0.06
CA VAL A 163 5.55 -7.90 -0.31
C VAL A 163 5.92 -8.99 0.69
N SER A 164 6.15 -10.21 0.20
CA SER A 164 6.42 -11.38 1.07
C SER A 164 7.86 -11.41 1.61
N GLY A 165 8.80 -10.66 1.03
CA GLY A 165 10.20 -10.68 1.45
C GLY A 165 11.12 -10.03 0.41
N GLY A 166 12.43 -10.23 0.57
CA GLY A 166 13.41 -9.74 -0.38
C GLY A 166 14.77 -10.40 -0.24
N TYR A 167 15.65 -10.14 -1.21
CA TYR A 167 17.00 -10.70 -1.25
C TYR A 167 18.05 -9.64 -0.92
N ARG A 168 19.17 -10.08 -0.35
CA ARG A 168 20.37 -9.29 -0.10
C ARG A 168 21.61 -10.08 -0.49
N THR A 169 22.58 -9.41 -1.09
CA THR A 169 23.89 -10.01 -1.36
C THR A 169 24.81 -9.77 -0.17
N VAL A 170 25.47 -10.83 0.30
CA VAL A 170 26.44 -10.75 1.38
C VAL A 170 27.74 -10.13 0.86
N LEU A 171 28.06 -8.92 1.33
CA LEU A 171 29.24 -8.19 0.86
C LEU A 171 30.52 -8.61 1.59
N GLN A 172 30.39 -9.12 2.80
CA GLN A 172 31.47 -9.60 3.65
C GLN A 172 30.99 -10.81 4.45
N THR A 173 31.85 -11.82 4.60
CA THR A 173 31.55 -12.99 5.44
C THR A 173 31.32 -12.55 6.88
N PHE A 174 30.22 -13.02 7.48
CA PHE A 174 29.88 -12.73 8.88
C PHE A 174 29.35 -13.99 9.57
N GLU A 175 29.23 -13.95 10.90
CA GLU A 175 28.65 -15.03 11.69
C GLU A 175 27.26 -14.64 12.20
N LEU A 176 26.30 -15.56 12.11
CA LEU A 176 24.94 -15.40 12.63
C LEU A 176 24.54 -16.67 13.36
N ASN A 177 24.26 -16.55 14.67
CA ASN A 177 23.87 -17.67 15.53
C ASN A 177 24.82 -18.89 15.43
N GLY A 178 26.13 -18.65 15.37
CA GLY A 178 27.14 -19.72 15.24
C GLY A 178 27.37 -20.22 13.81
N TYR A 179 26.61 -19.73 12.82
CA TYR A 179 26.77 -20.10 11.42
C TYR A 179 27.56 -19.04 10.67
N GLN A 180 28.59 -19.46 9.94
CA GLN A 180 29.31 -18.58 9.02
C GLN A 180 28.50 -18.41 7.74
N ILE A 181 28.23 -17.16 7.38
CA ILE A 181 27.53 -16.77 6.16
C ILE A 181 28.54 -16.15 5.19
N PRO A 182 28.94 -16.86 4.11
CA PRO A 182 30.01 -16.42 3.22
C PRO A 182 29.65 -15.20 2.36
N LYS A 183 30.66 -14.37 2.08
CA LYS A 183 30.61 -13.35 1.02
C LYS A 183 30.14 -13.94 -0.31
N GLY A 184 29.27 -13.20 -1.01
CA GLY A 184 28.73 -13.56 -2.31
C GLY A 184 27.42 -14.34 -2.25
N TRP A 185 27.02 -14.85 -1.09
CA TRP A 185 25.72 -15.51 -0.93
C TRP A 185 24.56 -14.54 -1.09
N SER A 186 23.42 -15.05 -1.57
CA SER A 186 22.14 -14.34 -1.53
C SER A 186 21.36 -14.81 -0.31
N ILE A 187 21.04 -13.89 0.58
CA ILE A 187 20.19 -14.13 1.74
C ILE A 187 18.79 -13.63 1.40
N MET A 188 17.78 -14.48 1.62
CA MET A 188 16.39 -14.08 1.59
C MET A 188 15.91 -13.79 3.01
N TYR A 189 15.30 -12.63 3.22
CA TYR A 189 14.46 -12.40 4.40
C TYR A 189 12.98 -12.53 3.98
N SER A 190 12.17 -13.12 4.86
CA SER A 190 10.75 -13.36 4.59
C SER A 190 9.90 -12.62 5.62
N ILE A 191 9.15 -11.63 5.15
CA ILE A 191 8.16 -10.90 5.95
C ILE A 191 7.00 -11.84 6.28
N ARG A 192 6.54 -12.58 5.27
CA ARG A 192 5.42 -13.53 5.42
C ARG A 192 5.75 -14.59 6.45
N ASP A 193 6.85 -15.31 6.29
CA ASP A 193 7.18 -16.42 7.19
C ASP A 193 7.42 -15.91 8.61
N THR A 194 8.03 -14.74 8.76
CA THR A 194 8.18 -14.09 10.07
C THR A 194 6.82 -13.85 10.72
N HIS A 195 5.85 -13.29 9.99
CA HIS A 195 4.50 -13.02 10.51
C HIS A 195 3.67 -14.29 10.79
N GLU A 196 3.98 -15.40 10.11
CA GLU A 196 3.29 -16.68 10.26
C GLU A 196 3.91 -17.56 11.35
N THR A 197 5.21 -17.41 11.65
CA THR A 197 5.96 -18.32 12.55
C THR A 197 6.53 -17.66 13.79
N ALA A 198 6.50 -16.32 13.91
CA ALA A 198 7.00 -15.65 15.10
C ALA A 198 6.23 -16.09 16.34
N GLU A 199 6.98 -16.48 17.38
CA GLU A 199 6.45 -16.91 18.70
C GLU A 199 5.59 -15.83 19.37
N ALA A 200 5.77 -14.57 18.95
CA ALA A 200 4.96 -13.44 19.39
C ALA A 200 3.46 -13.61 19.12
N TYR A 201 3.08 -14.34 18.06
CA TYR A 201 1.69 -14.43 17.61
C TYR A 201 1.03 -15.75 18.01
N GLN A 202 -0.03 -15.65 18.81
CA GLN A 202 -0.87 -16.80 19.12
C GLN A 202 -1.85 -17.05 17.97
N ASN A 203 -1.98 -18.32 17.55
CA ASN A 203 -2.81 -18.76 16.42
C ASN A 203 -2.61 -17.84 15.19
N PRO A 204 -1.38 -17.78 14.64
CA PRO A 204 -1.03 -16.82 13.58
C PRO A 204 -1.82 -17.02 12.27
N GLU A 205 -2.42 -18.20 12.09
CA GLU A 205 -3.31 -18.56 10.98
C GLU A 205 -4.71 -17.93 11.07
N LEU A 206 -5.09 -17.39 12.23
CA LEU A 206 -6.36 -16.70 12.42
C LEU A 206 -6.19 -15.19 12.18
N PHE A 207 -7.12 -14.61 11.43
CA PHE A 207 -7.25 -13.18 11.29
C PHE A 207 -7.91 -12.61 12.54
N ASP A 208 -7.12 -11.94 13.36
CA ASP A 208 -7.53 -11.45 14.68
C ASP A 208 -6.93 -10.05 14.93
N PRO A 209 -7.69 -8.98 14.67
CA PRO A 209 -7.26 -7.61 14.95
C PRO A 209 -6.93 -7.36 16.43
N ASP A 210 -7.59 -8.04 17.37
CA ASP A 210 -7.41 -7.78 18.81
C ASP A 210 -5.99 -8.07 19.29
N ARG A 211 -5.20 -8.84 18.53
CA ARG A 211 -3.77 -9.05 18.82
C ARG A 211 -2.96 -7.75 18.85
N PHE A 212 -3.42 -6.71 18.15
CA PHE A 212 -2.77 -5.40 18.11
C PHE A 212 -3.39 -4.37 19.05
N CYS A 213 -4.51 -4.69 19.69
CA CYS A 213 -5.12 -3.84 20.71
C CYS A 213 -4.14 -3.65 21.89
N THR A 214 -4.27 -2.53 22.60
CA THR A 214 -3.36 -2.15 23.69
C THR A 214 -3.20 -3.24 24.75
N ASP A 215 -4.27 -3.98 25.05
CA ASP A 215 -4.31 -5.00 26.11
C ASP A 215 -3.51 -6.27 25.76
N ARG A 216 -3.45 -6.67 24.47
CA ARG A 216 -2.69 -7.85 24.01
C ARG A 216 -1.33 -7.47 23.42
N ASN A 217 -1.35 -6.54 22.47
CA ASN A 217 -0.19 -5.93 21.84
C ASN A 217 0.96 -6.89 21.48
N GLU A 218 0.61 -8.04 20.90
CA GLU A 218 1.51 -9.19 20.68
C GLU A 218 2.81 -8.80 19.94
N SER A 219 2.72 -7.84 19.03
CA SER A 219 3.85 -7.31 18.27
C SER A 219 4.94 -6.59 19.06
N LYS A 220 4.71 -6.21 20.32
CA LYS A 220 5.72 -5.49 21.13
C LYS A 220 6.77 -6.40 21.75
N THR A 221 6.52 -7.71 21.75
CA THR A 221 7.36 -8.70 22.44
C THR A 221 8.73 -8.88 21.79
N ASP A 222 8.84 -8.71 20.46
CA ASP A 222 10.09 -8.84 19.72
C ASP A 222 10.24 -7.75 18.64
N ARG A 223 11.49 -7.32 18.41
CA ARG A 223 11.85 -6.19 17.55
C ARG A 223 11.50 -6.41 16.08
N PHE A 224 11.48 -7.66 15.62
CA PHE A 224 11.26 -8.00 14.21
C PHE A 224 10.09 -8.96 13.97
N SER A 225 9.22 -9.18 14.95
CA SER A 225 8.00 -10.00 14.76
C SER A 225 6.97 -9.34 13.85
N TYR A 226 6.94 -7.99 13.78
CA TYR A 226 6.03 -7.24 12.91
C TYR A 226 6.79 -6.32 11.94
N VAL A 227 6.97 -6.75 10.69
CA VAL A 227 7.81 -6.08 9.68
C VAL A 227 7.15 -5.94 8.29
N PRO A 228 5.85 -5.58 8.16
CA PRO A 228 5.21 -5.45 6.84
C PRO A 228 5.82 -4.36 5.94
N PHE A 229 6.56 -3.43 6.54
CA PHE A 229 7.28 -2.35 5.86
C PHE A 229 8.80 -2.55 5.87
N GLY A 230 9.26 -3.76 6.19
CA GLY A 230 10.67 -4.08 6.38
C GLY A 230 11.28 -3.38 7.60
N GLY A 231 12.62 -3.28 7.62
CA GLY A 231 13.36 -2.72 8.74
C GLY A 231 14.75 -2.19 8.34
N GLY A 232 15.41 -1.55 9.31
CA GLY A 232 16.73 -0.94 9.13
C GLY A 232 16.75 0.19 8.11
N VAL A 233 17.91 0.40 7.47
CA VAL A 233 18.15 1.48 6.49
C VAL A 233 17.35 1.35 5.19
N ARG A 234 16.66 0.22 4.97
CA ARG A 234 15.79 -0.03 3.81
C ARG A 234 14.32 -0.16 4.21
N ARG A 235 13.92 0.36 5.38
CA ARG A 235 12.52 0.45 5.78
C ARG A 235 11.74 1.29 4.76
N CYS A 236 10.51 0.89 4.46
CA CYS A 236 9.66 1.59 3.51
C CYS A 236 9.43 3.06 3.92
N ILE A 237 9.81 3.99 3.04
CA ILE A 237 9.59 5.43 3.22
C ILE A 237 8.10 5.81 3.09
N GLY A 238 7.32 5.04 2.32
CA GLY A 238 5.89 5.27 2.09
C GLY A 238 4.96 4.70 3.17
N ARG A 239 5.50 4.24 4.32
CA ARG A 239 4.72 3.58 5.39
C ARG A 239 3.52 4.40 5.84
N GLU A 240 3.74 5.65 6.24
CA GLU A 240 2.68 6.50 6.80
C GLU A 240 1.60 6.79 5.76
N LEU A 241 2.01 7.05 4.51
CA LEU A 241 1.06 7.24 3.42
C LEU A 241 0.21 6.00 3.17
N ALA A 242 0.82 4.80 3.15
CA ALA A 242 0.09 3.55 2.96
C ALA A 242 -0.95 3.33 4.07
N LEU A 243 -0.60 3.59 5.33
CA LEU A 243 -1.53 3.48 6.45
C LEU A 243 -2.69 4.47 6.32
N ILE A 244 -2.43 5.73 5.95
CA ILE A 244 -3.48 6.74 5.71
C ILE A 244 -4.42 6.29 4.59
N VAL A 245 -3.89 5.79 3.47
CA VAL A 245 -4.70 5.32 2.34
C VAL A 245 -5.60 4.15 2.76
N LEU A 246 -5.06 3.16 3.49
CA LEU A 246 -5.82 2.00 3.94
C LEU A 246 -6.91 2.38 4.95
N LYS A 247 -6.60 3.22 5.93
CA LYS A 247 -7.59 3.69 6.91
C LYS A 247 -8.66 4.53 6.24
N THR A 248 -8.29 5.42 5.32
CA THR A 248 -9.26 6.23 4.56
C THR A 248 -10.18 5.34 3.75
N LEU A 249 -9.63 4.36 3.03
CA LEU A 249 -10.42 3.39 2.28
C LEU A 249 -11.38 2.62 3.19
N ALA A 250 -10.91 2.13 4.33
CA ALA A 250 -11.76 1.40 5.29
C ALA A 250 -12.92 2.29 5.80
N VAL A 251 -12.63 3.54 6.16
CA VAL A 251 -13.65 4.50 6.61
C VAL A 251 -14.68 4.72 5.51
N GLU A 252 -14.25 5.04 4.30
CA GLU A 252 -15.17 5.28 3.17
C GLU A 252 -16.03 4.06 2.89
N LEU A 253 -15.44 2.87 2.83
CA LEU A 253 -16.18 1.63 2.59
C LEU A 253 -17.20 1.36 3.69
N LEU A 254 -16.78 1.36 4.96
CA LEU A 254 -17.63 0.97 6.07
C LEU A 254 -18.71 2.02 6.40
N ALA A 255 -18.45 3.30 6.10
CA ALA A 255 -19.37 4.40 6.37
C ALA A 255 -20.40 4.63 5.25
N THR A 256 -20.12 4.21 4.01
CA THR A 256 -20.95 4.59 2.85
C THR A 256 -21.55 3.42 2.08
N VAL A 257 -20.99 2.21 2.18
CA VAL A 257 -21.39 1.09 1.34
C VAL A 257 -21.56 -0.21 2.12
N ASP A 258 -22.50 -1.02 1.66
CA ASP A 258 -22.59 -2.44 1.96
C ASP A 258 -21.88 -3.22 0.86
N CYS A 259 -20.73 -3.79 1.21
CA CYS A 259 -19.95 -4.65 0.34
C CYS A 259 -20.42 -6.09 0.46
N THR A 260 -20.66 -6.75 -0.68
CA THR A 260 -20.96 -8.19 -0.73
C THR A 260 -20.11 -8.86 -1.80
N LEU A 261 -19.72 -10.11 -1.56
CA LEU A 261 -18.96 -10.89 -2.53
C LEU A 261 -19.84 -11.16 -3.77
N ALA A 262 -19.30 -10.90 -4.97
CA ALA A 262 -20.03 -11.11 -6.22
C ALA A 262 -19.85 -12.53 -6.80
N THR A 263 -19.02 -13.35 -6.17
CA THR A 263 -18.76 -14.75 -6.50
C THR A 263 -19.27 -15.67 -5.40
N GLU A 264 -19.46 -16.95 -5.71
CA GLU A 264 -19.87 -17.97 -4.72
C GLU A 264 -18.82 -18.21 -3.65
N THR A 265 -17.54 -18.09 -4.01
CA THR A 265 -16.40 -18.34 -3.13
C THR A 265 -15.37 -17.22 -3.21
N TYR A 266 -14.63 -17.04 -2.12
CA TYR A 266 -13.53 -16.08 -2.08
C TYR A 266 -12.37 -16.55 -2.96
N PRO A 267 -11.66 -15.61 -3.63
CA PRO A 267 -10.54 -15.98 -4.49
C PRO A 267 -9.37 -16.54 -3.69
N ARG A 268 -8.61 -17.45 -4.32
CA ARG A 268 -7.28 -17.82 -3.84
C ARG A 268 -6.35 -16.62 -4.00
N MET A 269 -5.55 -16.35 -2.97
CA MET A 269 -4.52 -15.33 -3.01
C MET A 269 -3.21 -15.94 -3.55
N GLN A 270 -2.61 -15.29 -4.53
CA GLN A 270 -1.22 -15.50 -4.90
C GLN A 270 -0.35 -14.55 -4.09
N THR A 271 0.71 -15.05 -3.47
CA THR A 271 1.48 -14.32 -2.44
C THR A 271 2.83 -13.78 -2.93
N VAL A 272 3.23 -14.14 -4.14
CA VAL A 272 4.51 -13.76 -4.77
C VAL A 272 4.25 -13.42 -6.25
N PRO A 273 4.87 -12.36 -6.82
CA PRO A 273 5.79 -11.41 -6.17
C PRO A 273 5.09 -10.38 -5.28
N ILE A 274 3.83 -10.07 -5.59
CA ILE A 274 2.97 -9.17 -4.82
C ILE A 274 1.69 -9.93 -4.49
N VAL A 275 1.14 -9.74 -3.30
CA VAL A 275 -0.11 -10.41 -2.90
C VAL A 275 -1.29 -9.93 -3.75
N HIS A 276 -1.99 -10.83 -4.46
CA HIS A 276 -3.17 -10.48 -5.24
C HIS A 276 -4.10 -11.70 -5.43
N PRO A 277 -5.41 -11.49 -5.63
CA PRO A 277 -6.32 -12.58 -5.97
C PRO A 277 -6.02 -13.10 -7.39
N VAL A 278 -5.95 -14.42 -7.54
CA VAL A 278 -5.60 -15.08 -8.83
C VAL A 278 -6.57 -14.70 -9.95
N ASN A 279 -7.87 -14.60 -9.64
CA ASN A 279 -8.94 -14.31 -10.59
C ASN A 279 -9.62 -12.97 -10.31
N GLY A 280 -8.95 -12.03 -9.61
CA GLY A 280 -9.59 -10.80 -9.14
C GLY A 280 -10.46 -11.00 -7.90
N LEU A 281 -10.83 -9.89 -7.26
CA LEU A 281 -11.80 -9.86 -6.16
C LEU A 281 -13.04 -9.11 -6.64
N HIS A 282 -14.09 -9.85 -6.97
CA HIS A 282 -15.33 -9.25 -7.47
C HIS A 282 -16.30 -8.97 -6.32
N VAL A 283 -16.71 -7.71 -6.21
CA VAL A 283 -17.51 -7.20 -5.07
C VAL A 283 -18.63 -6.33 -5.61
N PHE A 284 -19.84 -6.48 -5.05
CA PHE A 284 -20.92 -5.52 -5.24
C PHE A 284 -20.85 -4.47 -4.14
N PHE A 285 -20.90 -3.20 -4.53
CA PHE A 285 -20.98 -2.05 -3.63
C PHE A 285 -22.39 -1.48 -3.71
N ASN A 286 -23.14 -1.56 -2.62
CA ASN A 286 -24.44 -0.93 -2.51
C ASN A 286 -24.33 0.28 -1.58
N TYR A 287 -24.62 1.48 -2.07
CA TYR A 287 -24.61 2.67 -1.22
C TYR A 287 -25.64 2.53 -0.10
N ARG A 288 -25.20 2.79 1.13
CA ARG A 288 -26.06 2.86 2.30
C ARG A 288 -26.93 4.10 2.17
N THR A 289 -28.22 3.89 1.96
CA THR A 289 -29.20 4.96 1.98
C THR A 289 -29.49 5.31 3.44
N HIS A 290 -28.76 6.28 3.99
CA HIS A 290 -29.21 6.97 5.19
C HIS A 290 -30.41 7.85 4.84
N GLY A 291 -31.59 7.23 4.70
CA GLY A 291 -32.88 7.93 4.61
C GLY A 291 -33.24 8.58 3.28
N VAL A 292 -32.54 8.34 2.16
CA VAL A 292 -33.00 8.78 0.83
C VAL A 292 -32.82 7.64 -0.17
N GLU A 293 -33.93 7.11 -0.67
CA GLU A 293 -33.97 6.16 -1.77
C GLU A 293 -33.30 6.76 -3.03
N ARG A 294 -32.20 6.15 -3.49
CA ARG A 294 -31.80 6.25 -4.89
C ARG A 294 -31.36 4.88 -5.40
N ASN A 295 -32.20 4.30 -6.24
CA ASN A 295 -31.91 3.14 -7.07
C ASN A 295 -30.76 3.44 -8.05
N ARG A 296 -29.52 3.07 -7.70
CA ARG A 296 -28.46 2.81 -8.67
C ARG A 296 -27.55 1.69 -8.15
N ARG A 297 -27.67 0.52 -8.76
CA ARG A 297 -26.65 -0.54 -8.68
C ARG A 297 -25.58 -0.20 -9.70
N GLU A 298 -24.40 0.22 -9.25
CA GLU A 298 -23.22 0.38 -10.09
C GLU A 298 -22.25 -0.76 -9.74
N SER A 299 -22.04 -1.67 -10.68
CA SER A 299 -21.02 -2.72 -10.58
C SER A 299 -19.68 -2.15 -11.04
N THR A 300 -18.68 -2.15 -10.17
CA THR A 300 -17.30 -1.79 -10.53
C THR A 300 -16.39 -3.00 -10.37
N HIS A 301 -15.61 -3.31 -11.41
CA HIS A 301 -14.54 -4.32 -11.34
C HIS A 301 -13.26 -3.66 -10.82
N ILE A 302 -12.65 -4.22 -9.78
CA ILE A 302 -11.33 -3.82 -9.25
C ILE A 302 -10.33 -4.94 -9.51
#